data_AF-A0A3A4JTV6-F1
#
_entry.id   AF-A0A3A4JTV6-F1
#
_cell.length_a   1.000
_cell.length_b   1.000
_cell.length_c   1.000
_cell.angle_alpha   90.00
_cell.angle_beta   90.00
_cell.angle_gamma   90.00
#
_symmetry.space_group_name_H-M   'P 1'
#
loop_
_entity.id
_entity.type
_entity.pdbx_description
1 polymer ?
#
loop_
_entity_poly.entity_id
_entity_poly.type
_entity_poly.pdbx_seq_one_letter_code
_entity_poly.pdbx_strand_id
1 'polypeptide(L)'
;MINTTLFTICFYVYAAALIASIAALASSRKWVDKAAHLLFWGGFLLHTAALFVRWGEAGDMEVAALQQAEGRVLEGWDWFKVWISHPPWSNLYESLVAFGWGVSLVSLAAIRRLKIPVLPVFAIGLALVVMGVASLLINQSISPLVPALQSTWLHLHVLMAIVAYPAFGLAAFLALFYLLKSDVRTETFALVVAGVTILILVGIGGGSLITHGEYRLVVLAGHGGDLQPLSYGAFGESGESLVNAGQIMQAVPAVGWAMLAAIVAALVAILGYAAIDMPLYAKLKPAANGAMALMGLAVTVALAVVVVASFGGPLDLPRETIERMIAMNHVGPAGQSLVATYQVHGQAPYFLRLSSNPFEFVLLCIAWANVAFYYLVRVKRDWLAGLLPPMERLDELSYKTILFAFPFLTLLIVTGAIWAYYAWGRYWGWDPKETWSLVTWIVYSIYLHVRVTHGWEGKAPAALAVVGFGVVVFTYLGVNILISGLHSYAAG
;
A
#
# COMPACT_ATOMS: atom_id res chain seq x y z
N MET A 1 -1.59 -26.54 -5.80
CA MET A 1 -1.20 -25.72 -4.63
C MET A 1 -0.57 -24.45 -5.18
N ILE A 2 -1.12 -23.29 -4.84
CA ILE A 2 -0.63 -22.00 -5.33
C ILE A 2 0.67 -21.66 -4.57
N ASN A 3 1.79 -21.46 -5.27
CA ASN A 3 3.09 -21.26 -4.61
C ASN A 3 3.33 -19.78 -4.26
N THR A 4 2.74 -19.31 -3.16
CA THR A 4 3.06 -17.98 -2.60
C THR A 4 4.33 -18.00 -1.74
N THR A 5 4.86 -19.19 -1.44
CA THR A 5 6.04 -19.41 -0.59
C THR A 5 7.25 -18.62 -1.07
N LEU A 6 7.49 -18.55 -2.39
CA LEU A 6 8.61 -17.80 -2.94
C LEU A 6 8.51 -16.29 -2.63
N PHE A 7 7.32 -15.69 -2.74
CA PHE A 7 7.12 -14.28 -2.38
C PHE A 7 7.30 -14.04 -0.88
N THR A 8 6.89 -14.98 -0.04
CA THR A 8 7.13 -14.93 1.41
C THR A 8 8.63 -14.97 1.72
N ILE A 9 9.40 -15.83 1.05
CA ILE A 9 10.86 -15.84 1.18
C ILE A 9 11.46 -14.51 0.69
N CYS A 10 10.98 -13.96 -0.43
CA CYS A 10 11.40 -12.64 -0.91
C CYS A 10 11.20 -11.55 0.15
N PHE A 11 10.04 -11.54 0.80
CA PHE A 11 9.75 -10.61 1.88
C PHE A 11 10.79 -10.70 3.01
N TYR A 12 11.11 -11.91 3.48
CA TYR A 12 12.12 -12.07 4.53
C TYR A 12 13.53 -11.69 4.09
N VAL A 13 13.90 -11.96 2.83
CA VAL A 13 15.20 -11.53 2.28
C VAL A 13 15.27 -10.00 2.19
N TYR A 14 14.20 -9.32 1.77
CA TYR A 14 14.15 -7.86 1.80
C TYR A 14 14.19 -7.30 3.23
N ALA A 15 13.55 -7.97 4.20
CA ALA A 15 13.60 -7.56 5.61
C ALA A 15 15.04 -7.66 6.15
N ALA A 16 15.75 -8.75 5.83
CA ALA A 16 17.16 -8.91 6.15
C ALA A 16 18.02 -7.84 5.44
N ALA A 17 17.74 -7.53 4.17
CA ALA A 17 18.44 -6.47 3.43
C ALA A 17 18.22 -5.08 4.06
N LEU A 18 17.02 -4.78 4.56
CA LEU A 18 16.73 -3.54 5.27
C LEU A 18 17.51 -3.45 6.57
N ILE A 19 17.49 -4.51 7.40
CA ILE A 19 18.23 -4.57 8.66
C ILE A 19 19.73 -4.39 8.39
N ALA A 20 20.28 -5.09 7.39
CA ALA A 20 21.66 -4.97 6.98
C ALA A 20 22.01 -3.55 6.48
N SER A 21 21.10 -2.89 5.74
CA SER A 21 21.27 -1.52 5.26
C SER A 21 21.29 -0.51 6.40
N ILE A 22 20.42 -0.67 7.40
CA ILE A 22 20.42 0.15 8.62
C ILE A 22 21.71 -0.06 9.40
N ALA A 23 22.14 -1.32 9.55
CA ALA A 23 23.40 -1.65 10.21
C ALA A 23 24.62 -1.08 9.45
N ALA A 24 24.57 -1.04 8.11
CA ALA A 24 25.61 -0.45 7.27
C ALA A 24 25.75 1.06 7.51
N LEU A 25 24.64 1.79 7.75
CA LEU A 25 24.70 3.22 8.09
C LEU A 25 25.37 3.50 9.43
N ALA A 26 25.25 2.55 10.38
CA ALA A 26 25.85 2.66 11.71
C ALA A 26 27.29 2.09 11.77
N SER A 27 27.75 1.39 10.72
CA SER A 27 29.02 0.66 10.73
C SER A 27 30.06 1.31 9.82
N SER A 28 31.32 1.38 10.28
CA SER A 28 32.46 1.73 9.43
C SER A 28 32.96 0.56 8.56
N ARG A 29 32.38 -0.64 8.74
CA ARG A 29 32.85 -1.88 8.12
C ARG A 29 32.27 -2.05 6.71
N LYS A 30 33.12 -1.89 5.68
CA LYS A 30 32.75 -2.03 4.25
C LYS A 30 32.07 -3.36 3.88
N TRP A 31 32.30 -4.44 4.63
CA TRP A 31 31.66 -5.73 4.34
C TRP A 31 30.17 -5.74 4.71
N VAL A 32 29.74 -4.94 5.69
CA VAL A 32 28.33 -4.83 6.10
C VAL A 32 27.53 -4.17 4.98
N ASP A 33 28.07 -3.11 4.39
CA ASP A 33 27.51 -2.45 3.21
C ASP A 33 27.41 -3.42 2.01
N LYS A 34 28.49 -4.15 1.71
CA LYS A 34 28.47 -5.18 0.65
C LYS A 34 27.42 -6.26 0.92
N ALA A 35 27.31 -6.74 2.15
CA ALA A 35 26.32 -7.75 2.53
C ALA A 35 24.89 -7.24 2.33
N ALA A 36 24.60 -5.99 2.73
CA ALA A 36 23.29 -5.37 2.51
C ALA A 36 22.93 -5.31 1.01
N HIS A 37 23.88 -4.89 0.16
CA HIS A 37 23.69 -4.86 -1.29
C HIS A 37 23.50 -6.25 -1.89
N LEU A 38 24.28 -7.25 -1.45
CA LEU A 38 24.13 -8.63 -1.91
C LEU A 38 22.78 -9.23 -1.51
N LEU A 39 22.32 -8.98 -0.28
CA LEU A 39 20.98 -9.38 0.15
C LEU A 39 19.90 -8.73 -0.70
N PHE A 40 20.04 -7.44 -1.03
CA PHE A 40 19.04 -6.76 -1.85
C PHE A 40 19.01 -7.29 -3.29
N TRP A 41 20.18 -7.51 -3.91
CA TRP A 41 20.29 -8.17 -5.22
C TRP A 41 19.73 -9.60 -5.19
N GLY A 42 20.06 -10.37 -4.15
CA GLY A 42 19.55 -11.72 -3.96
C GLY A 42 18.02 -11.74 -3.84
N GLY A 43 17.45 -10.83 -3.05
CA GLY A 43 16.01 -10.64 -2.93
C GLY A 43 15.36 -10.28 -4.26
N PHE A 44 15.97 -9.36 -5.04
CA PHE A 44 15.46 -9.00 -6.37
C PHE A 44 15.51 -10.14 -7.38
N LEU A 45 16.60 -10.92 -7.42
CA LEU A 45 16.72 -12.08 -8.31
C LEU A 45 15.71 -13.17 -7.93
N LEU A 46 15.54 -13.42 -6.63
CA LEU A 46 14.53 -14.36 -6.13
C LEU A 46 13.11 -13.87 -6.47
N HIS A 47 12.83 -12.59 -6.31
CA HIS A 47 11.54 -12.00 -6.65
C HIS A 47 11.25 -12.09 -8.15
N THR A 48 12.27 -11.87 -8.98
CA THR A 48 12.17 -12.07 -10.43
C THR A 48 11.82 -13.53 -10.76
N ALA A 49 12.52 -14.49 -10.13
CA ALA A 49 12.21 -15.91 -10.29
C ALA A 49 10.79 -16.26 -9.81
N ALA A 50 10.34 -15.69 -8.69
CA ALA A 50 9.00 -15.88 -8.15
C ALA A 50 7.92 -15.40 -9.13
N LEU A 51 8.12 -14.25 -9.78
CA LEU A 51 7.22 -13.76 -10.82
C LEU A 51 7.15 -14.69 -12.04
N PHE A 52 8.28 -15.25 -12.49
CA PHE A 52 8.28 -16.22 -13.59
C PHE A 52 7.58 -17.53 -13.24
N VAL A 53 7.80 -18.05 -12.02
CA VAL A 53 7.07 -19.23 -11.54
C VAL A 53 5.57 -18.94 -11.50
N ARG A 54 5.18 -17.79 -10.94
CA ARG A 54 3.79 -17.35 -10.86
C ARG A 54 3.15 -17.19 -12.24
N TRP A 55 3.88 -16.63 -13.20
CA TRP A 55 3.42 -16.52 -14.58
C TRP A 55 3.19 -17.90 -15.20
N GLY A 56 4.09 -18.86 -14.97
CA GLY A 56 3.89 -20.23 -15.43
C GLY A 56 2.64 -20.90 -14.85
N GLU A 57 2.43 -20.77 -13.53
CA GLU A 57 1.22 -21.28 -12.87
C GLU A 57 -0.07 -20.63 -13.40
N ALA A 58 -0.03 -19.33 -13.71
CA ALA A 58 -1.16 -18.59 -14.28
C ALA A 58 -1.44 -18.99 -15.74
N GLY A 59 -0.39 -19.15 -16.55
CA GLY A 59 -0.51 -19.65 -17.91
C GLY A 59 -1.10 -21.06 -17.98
N ASP A 60 -0.65 -21.96 -17.10
CA ASP A 60 -1.18 -23.32 -17.01
C ASP A 60 -2.68 -23.33 -16.64
N MET A 61 -3.10 -22.41 -15.76
CA MET A 61 -4.51 -22.23 -15.39
C MET A 61 -5.38 -21.79 -16.58
N GLU A 62 -4.92 -20.79 -17.34
CA GLU A 62 -5.67 -20.28 -18.51
C GLU A 62 -5.76 -21.33 -19.63
N VAL A 63 -4.66 -22.06 -19.87
CA VAL A 63 -4.63 -23.20 -20.80
C VAL A 63 -5.63 -24.27 -20.36
N ALA A 64 -5.61 -24.67 -19.09
CA ALA A 64 -6.54 -25.68 -18.57
C ALA A 64 -8.00 -25.23 -18.69
N ALA A 65 -8.29 -23.96 -18.37
CA ALA A 65 -9.63 -23.40 -18.47
C ALA A 65 -10.16 -23.39 -19.91
N LEU A 66 -9.35 -22.96 -20.89
CA LEU A 66 -9.76 -22.97 -22.29
C LEU A 66 -9.89 -24.38 -22.87
N GLN A 67 -8.98 -25.29 -22.53
CA GLN A 67 -9.11 -26.70 -22.94
C GLN A 67 -10.40 -27.34 -22.41
N GLN A 68 -10.77 -27.01 -21.17
CA GLN A 68 -12.02 -27.48 -20.57
C GLN A 68 -13.25 -26.85 -21.26
N ALA A 69 -13.20 -25.56 -21.61
CA ALA A 69 -14.30 -24.86 -22.27
C ALA A 69 -14.51 -25.31 -23.73
N GLU A 70 -13.43 -25.53 -24.48
CA GLU A 70 -13.48 -25.87 -25.90
C GLU A 70 -13.47 -27.38 -26.18
N GLY A 71 -13.17 -28.21 -25.17
CA GLY A 71 -13.12 -29.67 -25.30
C GLY A 71 -12.01 -30.17 -26.25
N ARG A 72 -10.99 -29.34 -26.53
CA ARG A 72 -9.83 -29.68 -27.37
C ARG A 72 -8.52 -29.48 -26.62
N VAL A 73 -7.49 -30.19 -27.05
CA VAL A 73 -6.12 -29.98 -26.55
C VAL A 73 -5.49 -28.81 -27.29
N LEU A 74 -4.93 -27.86 -26.54
CA LEU A 74 -4.13 -26.77 -27.10
C LEU A 74 -2.70 -27.29 -27.32
N GLU A 75 -2.17 -27.10 -28.52
CA GLU A 75 -0.81 -27.54 -28.87
C GLU A 75 -0.03 -26.44 -29.60
N GLY A 76 1.31 -26.56 -29.57
CA GLY A 76 2.21 -25.69 -30.32
C GLY A 76 2.03 -24.20 -30.01
N TRP A 77 1.78 -23.41 -31.05
CA TRP A 77 1.70 -21.95 -30.94
C TRP A 77 0.42 -21.47 -30.26
N ASP A 78 -0.68 -22.21 -30.37
CA ASP A 78 -1.94 -21.86 -29.72
C ASP A 78 -1.84 -22.05 -28.20
N TRP A 79 -1.22 -23.15 -27.77
CA TRP A 79 -0.86 -23.36 -26.37
C TRP A 79 0.02 -22.22 -25.84
N PHE A 80 1.10 -21.89 -26.56
CA PHE A 80 2.05 -20.89 -26.10
C PHE A 80 1.40 -19.50 -25.96
N LYS A 81 0.55 -19.08 -26.92
CA LYS A 81 -0.16 -17.79 -26.85
C LYS A 81 -1.04 -17.67 -25.62
N VAL A 82 -1.79 -18.71 -25.30
CA VAL A 82 -2.66 -18.73 -24.11
C VAL A 82 -1.82 -18.77 -22.84
N TRP A 83 -0.75 -19.56 -22.84
CA TRP A 83 0.14 -19.65 -21.69
C TRP A 83 0.77 -18.29 -21.34
N ILE A 84 1.24 -17.52 -22.34
CA ILE A 84 1.80 -16.18 -22.10
C ILE A 84 0.74 -15.10 -21.83
N SER A 85 -0.55 -15.35 -22.07
CA SER A 85 -1.58 -14.30 -21.98
C SER A 85 -1.96 -13.93 -20.55
N HIS A 86 -1.50 -14.68 -19.55
CA HIS A 86 -1.80 -14.43 -18.13
C HIS A 86 -0.56 -14.06 -17.30
N PRO A 87 0.06 -12.90 -17.56
CA PRO A 87 1.13 -12.38 -16.72
C PRO A 87 0.67 -12.10 -15.27
N PRO A 88 1.60 -12.10 -14.29
CA PRO A 88 1.28 -12.05 -12.86
C PRO A 88 0.96 -10.62 -12.40
N TRP A 89 -0.13 -10.06 -12.92
CA TRP A 89 -0.73 -8.78 -12.50
C TRP A 89 -2.25 -8.76 -12.71
N SER A 90 -2.91 -9.91 -12.60
CA SER A 90 -4.33 -10.07 -12.92
C SER A 90 -5.27 -9.69 -11.75
N ASN A 91 -4.77 -9.77 -10.51
CA ASN A 91 -5.48 -9.36 -9.31
C ASN A 91 -4.63 -8.42 -8.45
N LEU A 92 -5.17 -7.93 -7.34
CA LEU A 92 -4.46 -6.98 -6.47
C LEU A 92 -3.20 -7.56 -5.82
N TYR A 93 -3.22 -8.84 -5.41
CA TYR A 93 -2.04 -9.50 -4.87
C TYR A 93 -0.91 -9.49 -5.90
N GLU A 94 -1.20 -9.97 -7.11
CA GLU A 94 -0.26 -10.02 -8.22
C GLU A 94 0.24 -8.63 -8.63
N SER A 95 -0.66 -7.65 -8.67
CA SER A 95 -0.31 -6.26 -8.96
C SER A 95 0.64 -5.68 -7.90
N LEU A 96 0.40 -5.95 -6.60
CA LEU A 96 1.27 -5.48 -5.52
C LEU A 96 2.64 -6.15 -5.53
N VAL A 97 2.72 -7.47 -5.76
CA VAL A 97 4.03 -8.15 -5.85
C VAL A 97 4.82 -7.65 -7.07
N ALA A 98 4.16 -7.49 -8.23
CA ALA A 98 4.78 -6.90 -9.43
C ALA A 98 5.23 -5.44 -9.19
N PHE A 99 4.44 -4.66 -8.44
CA PHE A 99 4.81 -3.31 -8.04
C PHE A 99 6.03 -3.30 -7.10
N GLY A 100 6.09 -4.20 -6.11
CA GLY A 100 7.24 -4.36 -5.22
C GLY A 100 8.51 -4.73 -5.97
N TRP A 101 8.39 -5.52 -7.04
CA TRP A 101 9.48 -5.81 -7.97
C TRP A 101 9.93 -4.55 -8.74
N GLY A 102 8.98 -3.75 -9.26
CA GLY A 102 9.27 -2.47 -9.92
C GLY A 102 10.00 -1.47 -9.01
N VAL A 103 9.56 -1.35 -7.75
CA VAL A 103 10.25 -0.57 -6.71
C VAL A 103 11.68 -1.05 -6.53
N SER A 104 11.88 -2.35 -6.47
CA SER A 104 13.21 -2.94 -6.27
C SER A 104 14.12 -2.71 -7.47
N LEU A 105 13.60 -2.83 -8.69
CA LEU A 105 14.33 -2.58 -9.94
C LEU A 105 14.82 -1.13 -10.04
N VAL A 106 13.90 -0.17 -9.89
CA VAL A 106 14.23 1.27 -9.96
C VAL A 106 15.21 1.64 -8.85
N SER A 107 15.00 1.09 -7.65
CA SER A 107 15.87 1.32 -6.50
C SER A 107 17.28 0.79 -6.70
N LEU A 108 17.45 -0.42 -7.22
CA LEU A 108 18.78 -0.99 -7.49
C LEU A 108 19.53 -0.16 -8.55
N ALA A 109 18.84 0.26 -9.60
CA ALA A 109 19.41 1.16 -10.60
C ALA A 109 19.85 2.49 -9.96
N ALA A 110 19.03 3.06 -9.09
CA ALA A 110 19.32 4.30 -8.37
C ALA A 110 20.50 4.14 -7.40
N ILE A 111 20.54 3.09 -6.58
CA ILE A 111 21.63 2.85 -5.63
C ILE A 111 22.97 2.71 -6.37
N ARG A 112 22.98 1.98 -7.49
CA ARG A 112 24.17 1.78 -8.33
C ARG A 112 24.70 3.09 -8.92
N ARG A 113 23.81 4.00 -9.33
CA ARG A 113 24.14 5.26 -10.03
C ARG A 113 24.39 6.43 -9.08
N LEU A 114 23.53 6.59 -8.08
CA LEU A 114 23.47 7.76 -7.21
C LEU A 114 24.46 7.68 -6.03
N LYS A 115 24.75 6.46 -5.54
CA LYS A 115 25.69 6.21 -4.41
C LYS A 115 25.37 7.03 -3.16
N ILE A 116 24.09 7.20 -2.85
CA ILE A 116 23.62 7.89 -1.64
C ILE A 116 23.49 6.84 -0.52
N PRO A 117 24.23 6.98 0.61
CA PRO A 117 24.25 5.95 1.66
C PRO A 117 22.89 5.59 2.24
N VAL A 118 22.03 6.60 2.43
CA VAL A 118 20.71 6.44 3.08
C VAL A 118 19.65 5.87 2.14
N LEU A 119 19.86 5.95 0.82
CA LEU A 119 18.88 5.58 -0.19
C LEU A 119 18.39 4.12 -0.10
N PRO A 120 19.25 3.10 0.10
CA PRO A 120 18.82 1.71 0.24
C PRO A 120 17.78 1.49 1.34
N VAL A 121 17.89 2.18 2.48
CA VAL A 121 16.96 2.01 3.62
C VAL A 121 15.54 2.41 3.22
N PHE A 122 15.39 3.56 2.56
CA PHE A 122 14.08 4.05 2.12
C PHE A 122 13.52 3.24 0.95
N ALA A 123 14.39 2.89 0.00
CA ALA A 123 14.04 2.06 -1.15
C ALA A 123 13.53 0.67 -0.76
N ILE A 124 14.31 -0.06 0.05
CA ILE A 124 13.94 -1.40 0.52
C ILE A 124 12.72 -1.32 1.45
N GLY A 125 12.65 -0.28 2.29
CA GLY A 125 11.49 -0.01 3.15
C GLY A 125 10.20 0.12 2.35
N LEU A 126 10.20 0.87 1.24
CA LEU A 126 9.03 1.00 0.37
C LEU A 126 8.64 -0.35 -0.27
N ALA A 127 9.61 -1.12 -0.76
CA ALA A 127 9.35 -2.46 -1.31
C ALA A 127 8.74 -3.40 -0.25
N LEU A 128 9.23 -3.34 0.99
CA LEU A 128 8.70 -4.13 2.10
C LEU A 128 7.29 -3.74 2.50
N VAL A 129 6.95 -2.45 2.50
CA VAL A 129 5.58 -2.01 2.77
C VAL A 129 4.63 -2.60 1.73
N VAL A 130 4.96 -2.49 0.45
CA VAL A 130 4.15 -3.04 -0.64
C VAL A 130 4.02 -4.57 -0.52
N MET A 131 5.13 -5.26 -0.28
CA MET A 131 5.14 -6.72 -0.13
C MET A 131 4.41 -7.19 1.12
N GLY A 132 4.50 -6.43 2.20
CA GLY A 132 3.76 -6.63 3.44
C GLY A 132 2.25 -6.55 3.20
N VAL A 133 1.78 -5.52 2.48
CA VAL A 133 0.36 -5.40 2.11
C VAL A 133 -0.08 -6.63 1.32
N ALA A 134 0.68 -7.01 0.29
CA ALA A 134 0.35 -8.17 -0.53
C ALA A 134 0.23 -9.45 0.32
N SER A 135 1.15 -9.67 1.25
CA SER A 135 1.15 -10.88 2.10
C SER A 135 -0.06 -10.99 3.03
N LEU A 136 -0.71 -9.87 3.35
CA LEU A 136 -1.87 -9.82 4.23
C LEU A 136 -3.20 -9.96 3.48
N LEU A 137 -3.19 -9.93 2.14
CA LEU A 137 -4.39 -10.15 1.35
C LEU A 137 -4.87 -11.59 1.47
N ILE A 138 -6.18 -11.77 1.62
CA ILE A 138 -6.77 -13.11 1.78
C ILE A 138 -6.84 -13.82 0.42
N ASN A 139 -7.22 -13.10 -0.64
CA ASN A 139 -7.26 -13.66 -1.98
C ASN A 139 -5.90 -13.53 -2.68
N GLN A 140 -5.10 -14.59 -2.63
CA GLN A 140 -3.81 -14.72 -3.32
C GLN A 140 -3.90 -15.75 -4.46
N SER A 141 -5.12 -16.16 -4.81
CA SER A 141 -5.37 -17.25 -5.75
C SER A 141 -5.11 -16.85 -7.21
N ILE A 142 -4.91 -17.85 -8.05
CA ILE A 142 -4.90 -17.71 -9.50
C ILE A 142 -6.28 -18.18 -9.96
N SER A 143 -6.97 -17.33 -10.72
CA SER A 143 -8.25 -17.66 -11.36
C SER A 143 -8.16 -17.27 -12.83
N PRO A 144 -8.91 -17.94 -13.74
CA PRO A 144 -8.95 -17.57 -15.15
C PRO A 144 -9.27 -16.09 -15.36
N LEU A 145 -8.71 -15.50 -16.40
CA LEU A 145 -8.89 -14.07 -16.67
C LEU A 145 -10.35 -13.74 -16.99
N VAL A 146 -10.89 -12.72 -16.33
CA VAL A 146 -12.18 -12.13 -16.75
C VAL A 146 -12.02 -11.40 -18.09
N PRO A 147 -13.07 -11.27 -18.90
CA PRO A 147 -12.97 -10.70 -20.26
C PRO A 147 -12.29 -9.32 -20.32
N ALA A 148 -12.50 -8.48 -19.31
CA ALA A 148 -11.87 -7.15 -19.24
C ALA A 148 -10.33 -7.20 -19.11
N LEU A 149 -9.76 -8.30 -18.59
CA LEU A 149 -8.32 -8.46 -18.40
C LEU A 149 -7.62 -9.14 -19.59
N GLN A 150 -8.37 -9.73 -20.52
CA GLN A 150 -7.83 -10.41 -21.71
C GLN A 150 -7.43 -9.40 -22.81
N SER A 151 -6.51 -8.48 -22.50
CA SER A 151 -6.09 -7.41 -23.42
C SER A 151 -4.62 -7.07 -23.30
N THR A 152 -3.92 -7.05 -24.44
CA THR A 152 -2.51 -6.62 -24.50
C THR A 152 -2.32 -5.16 -24.07
N TRP A 153 -3.34 -4.31 -24.27
CA TRP A 153 -3.30 -2.91 -23.83
C TRP A 153 -3.24 -2.80 -22.31
N LEU A 154 -3.89 -3.71 -21.58
CA LEU A 154 -3.77 -3.77 -20.13
C LEU A 154 -2.35 -4.14 -19.71
N HIS A 155 -1.72 -5.10 -20.39
CA HIS A 155 -0.34 -5.49 -20.08
C HIS A 155 0.61 -4.30 -20.24
N LEU A 156 0.48 -3.57 -21.35
CA LEU A 156 1.27 -2.35 -21.56
C LEU A 156 0.97 -1.28 -20.49
N HIS A 157 -0.30 -1.09 -20.13
CA HIS A 157 -0.72 -0.17 -19.07
C HIS A 157 -0.04 -0.50 -17.74
N VAL A 158 -0.15 -1.74 -17.25
CA VAL A 158 0.48 -2.15 -15.98
C VAL A 158 2.01 -2.01 -16.04
N LEU A 159 2.64 -2.37 -17.16
CA LEU A 159 4.10 -2.19 -17.33
C LEU A 159 4.53 -0.72 -17.21
N MET A 160 3.76 0.23 -17.76
CA MET A 160 4.05 1.66 -17.59
C MET A 160 3.96 2.08 -16.11
N ALA A 161 2.98 1.55 -15.36
CA ALA A 161 2.84 1.84 -13.92
C ALA A 161 4.01 1.29 -13.09
N ILE A 162 4.48 0.08 -13.39
CA ILE A 162 5.60 -0.59 -12.71
C ILE A 162 6.91 0.23 -12.84
N VAL A 163 7.04 1.07 -13.86
CA VAL A 163 8.19 1.97 -14.04
C VAL A 163 7.90 3.37 -13.49
N ALA A 164 6.76 3.97 -13.84
CA ALA A 164 6.44 5.36 -13.52
C ALA A 164 6.33 5.61 -12.02
N TYR A 165 5.49 4.84 -11.34
CA TYR A 165 5.17 5.07 -9.92
C TYR A 165 6.37 4.88 -8.99
N PRO A 166 7.23 3.85 -9.16
CA PRO A 166 8.42 3.76 -8.33
C PRO A 166 9.45 4.85 -8.61
N ALA A 167 9.55 5.32 -9.86
CA ALA A 167 10.42 6.45 -10.20
C ALA A 167 9.94 7.75 -9.52
N PHE A 168 8.63 8.01 -9.47
CA PHE A 168 8.09 9.12 -8.68
C PHE A 168 8.36 8.96 -7.18
N GLY A 169 8.26 7.75 -6.64
CA GLY A 169 8.63 7.47 -5.24
C GLY A 169 10.10 7.78 -4.95
N LEU A 170 11.01 7.38 -5.84
CA LEU A 170 12.43 7.73 -5.76
C LEU A 170 12.62 9.25 -5.80
N ALA A 171 11.95 9.95 -6.72
CA ALA A 171 12.05 11.41 -6.81
C ALA A 171 11.56 12.12 -5.55
N ALA A 172 10.50 11.62 -4.92
CA ALA A 172 9.98 12.13 -3.66
C ALA A 172 10.93 11.87 -2.50
N PHE A 173 11.61 10.72 -2.43
CA PHE A 173 12.65 10.50 -1.42
C PHE A 173 13.85 11.45 -1.61
N LEU A 174 14.28 11.68 -2.86
CA LEU A 174 15.35 12.65 -3.16
C LEU A 174 14.93 14.07 -2.76
N ALA A 175 13.68 14.45 -3.03
CA ALA A 175 13.11 15.72 -2.61
C ALA A 175 12.98 15.83 -1.08
N LEU A 176 12.59 14.76 -0.40
CA LEU A 176 12.54 14.72 1.07
C LEU A 176 13.95 14.88 1.68
N PHE A 177 14.97 14.26 1.09
CA PHE A 177 16.37 14.45 1.47
C PHE A 177 16.82 15.90 1.26
N TYR A 178 16.40 16.53 0.15
CA TYR A 178 16.64 17.96 -0.08
C TYR A 178 16.04 18.80 1.05
N LEU A 179 14.77 18.58 1.40
CA LEU A 179 14.08 19.32 2.46
C LEU A 179 14.74 19.10 3.82
N LEU A 180 15.16 17.88 4.13
CA LEU A 180 15.85 17.55 5.38
C LEU A 180 17.18 18.32 5.54
N LYS A 181 17.91 18.48 4.43
CA LYS A 181 19.19 19.19 4.38
C LYS A 181 19.04 20.72 4.31
N SER A 182 17.92 21.21 3.77
CA SER A 182 17.60 22.64 3.71
C SER A 182 17.39 23.25 5.09
N ASP A 183 17.25 24.57 5.15
CA ASP A 183 16.92 25.36 6.35
C ASP A 183 15.43 25.28 6.77
N VAL A 184 14.64 24.33 6.21
CA VAL A 184 13.26 24.09 6.65
C VAL A 184 13.24 23.74 8.14
N ARG A 185 12.38 24.38 8.94
CA ARG A 185 12.33 24.17 10.39
C ARG A 185 11.80 22.78 10.73
N THR A 186 12.30 22.17 11.81
CA THR A 186 11.82 20.86 12.28
C THR A 186 10.33 20.89 12.63
N GLU A 187 9.85 22.04 13.08
CA GLU A 187 8.44 22.33 13.30
C GLU A 187 7.58 22.24 12.03
N THR A 188 8.12 22.63 10.86
CA THR A 188 7.41 22.46 9.58
C THR A 188 7.21 20.98 9.27
N PHE A 189 8.21 20.14 9.56
CA PHE A 189 8.04 18.69 9.48
C PHE A 189 6.98 18.19 10.46
N ALA A 190 6.94 18.73 11.69
CA ALA A 190 5.92 18.38 12.67
C ALA A 190 4.50 18.66 12.16
N LEU A 191 4.29 19.85 11.55
CA LEU A 191 3.01 20.25 10.97
C LEU A 191 2.58 19.30 9.84
N VAL A 192 3.49 19.00 8.90
CA VAL A 192 3.23 18.08 7.79
C VAL A 192 2.93 16.67 8.32
N VAL A 193 3.73 16.16 9.26
CA VAL A 193 3.56 14.84 9.86
C VAL A 193 2.22 14.75 10.59
N ALA A 194 1.83 15.76 11.36
CA ALA A 194 0.52 15.81 12.02
C ALA A 194 -0.62 15.82 11.00
N GLY A 195 -0.53 16.65 9.95
CA GLY A 195 -1.53 16.71 8.88
C GLY A 195 -1.68 15.39 8.14
N VAL A 196 -0.57 14.77 7.73
CA VAL A 196 -0.56 13.44 7.08
C VAL A 196 -1.12 12.38 8.01
N THR A 197 -0.79 12.42 9.31
CA THR A 197 -1.33 11.48 10.30
C THR A 197 -2.85 11.61 10.38
N ILE A 198 -3.41 12.82 10.44
CA ILE A 198 -4.87 13.02 10.41
C ILE A 198 -5.47 12.44 9.13
N LEU A 199 -4.92 12.76 7.96
CA LEU A 199 -5.43 12.26 6.69
C LEU A 199 -5.46 10.73 6.65
N ILE A 200 -4.41 10.07 7.16
CA ILE A 200 -4.36 8.61 7.26
C ILE A 200 -5.41 8.10 8.25
N LEU A 201 -5.46 8.64 9.46
CA LEU A 201 -6.36 8.16 10.52
C LEU A 201 -7.84 8.35 10.17
N VAL A 202 -8.20 9.45 9.49
CA VAL A 202 -9.56 9.68 8.99
C VAL A 202 -9.95 8.64 7.92
N GLY A 203 -8.98 8.13 7.16
CA GLY A 203 -9.20 7.05 6.20
C GLY A 203 -9.36 5.67 6.85
N ILE A 204 -9.02 5.51 8.13
CA ILE A 204 -9.11 4.23 8.86
C ILE A 204 -10.45 4.12 9.59
N GLY A 205 -11.06 2.93 9.61
CA GLY A 205 -12.33 2.63 10.28
C GLY A 205 -13.56 3.25 9.62
N GLY A 206 -13.39 3.94 8.48
CA GLY A 206 -14.43 4.75 7.85
C GLY A 206 -15.02 5.80 8.79
N GLY A 207 -16.28 6.19 8.54
CA GLY A 207 -17.00 7.14 9.41
C GLY A 207 -17.15 6.65 10.85
N SER A 208 -17.04 5.34 11.11
CA SER A 208 -17.26 4.73 12.44
C SER A 208 -16.19 5.13 13.46
N LEU A 209 -14.95 5.35 13.01
CA LEU A 209 -13.89 5.83 13.88
C LEU A 209 -14.24 7.19 14.50
N ILE A 210 -14.73 8.12 13.68
CA ILE A 210 -15.06 9.49 14.10
C ILE A 210 -16.39 9.53 14.86
N THR A 211 -17.38 8.76 14.41
CA THR A 211 -18.74 8.81 14.97
C THR A 211 -18.93 7.96 16.22
N HIS A 212 -18.25 6.81 16.31
CA HIS A 212 -18.43 5.84 17.40
C HIS A 212 -17.15 5.59 18.21
N GLY A 213 -15.98 6.03 17.73
CA GLY A 213 -14.71 5.78 18.43
C GLY A 213 -14.28 4.32 18.36
N GLU A 214 -14.67 3.60 17.31
CA GLU A 214 -14.43 2.18 17.15
C GLU A 214 -13.53 1.86 15.97
N TYR A 215 -12.59 0.94 16.18
CA TYR A 215 -11.82 0.30 15.11
C TYR A 215 -12.36 -1.11 14.93
N ARG A 216 -12.69 -1.47 13.70
CA ARG A 216 -13.45 -2.69 13.40
C ARG A 216 -12.61 -3.63 12.53
N LEU A 217 -12.49 -4.87 12.98
CA LEU A 217 -11.80 -5.93 12.25
C LEU A 217 -12.81 -6.97 11.74
N VAL A 218 -12.58 -7.45 10.52
CA VAL A 218 -13.34 -8.57 9.97
C VAL A 218 -13.04 -9.83 10.74
N VAL A 219 -14.07 -10.53 11.17
CA VAL A 219 -13.91 -11.85 11.77
C VAL A 219 -13.59 -12.88 10.69
N LEU A 220 -12.59 -13.73 10.96
CA LEU A 220 -12.21 -14.82 10.06
C LEU A 220 -12.65 -16.18 10.62
N ALA A 221 -13.19 -17.03 9.74
CA ALA A 221 -13.51 -18.42 10.04
C ALA A 221 -12.45 -19.35 9.41
N GLY A 222 -12.15 -20.46 10.09
CA GLY A 222 -11.32 -21.51 9.51
C GLY A 222 -12.16 -22.49 8.70
N HIS A 223 -11.86 -22.64 7.40
CA HIS A 223 -12.47 -23.63 6.52
C HIS A 223 -11.37 -24.39 5.75
N GLY A 224 -11.26 -25.71 5.95
CA GLY A 224 -10.29 -26.53 5.22
C GLY A 224 -8.80 -26.19 5.47
N GLY A 225 -8.49 -25.43 6.53
CA GLY A 225 -7.15 -24.93 6.81
C GLY A 225 -6.92 -23.46 6.39
N ASP A 226 -7.80 -22.91 5.57
CA ASP A 226 -7.74 -21.51 5.11
C ASP A 226 -8.64 -20.61 5.95
N LEU A 227 -8.19 -19.37 6.20
CA LEU A 227 -8.98 -18.35 6.88
C LEU A 227 -9.73 -17.51 5.87
N GLN A 228 -11.05 -17.45 5.97
CA GLN A 228 -11.90 -16.64 5.10
C GLN A 228 -12.74 -15.63 5.89
N PRO A 229 -13.03 -14.44 5.32
CA PRO A 229 -13.96 -13.48 5.90
C PRO A 229 -15.31 -14.11 6.18
N LEU A 230 -15.86 -13.80 7.34
CA LEU A 230 -17.22 -14.18 7.66
C LEU A 230 -18.21 -13.18 7.06
N SER A 231 -18.99 -13.61 6.06
CA SER A 231 -19.96 -12.78 5.32
C SER A 231 -21.37 -13.38 5.32
N TYR A 232 -22.38 -12.53 5.13
CA TYR A 232 -23.78 -12.91 4.93
C TYR A 232 -24.35 -12.26 3.66
N GLY A 233 -25.32 -12.90 3.01
CA GLY A 233 -26.01 -12.39 1.82
C GLY A 233 -27.21 -11.52 2.16
N ALA A 234 -27.48 -10.49 1.35
CA ALA A 234 -28.74 -9.75 1.34
C ALA A 234 -29.47 -9.98 0.01
N PHE A 235 -30.79 -10.08 0.05
CA PHE A 235 -31.62 -10.18 -1.15
C PHE A 235 -31.67 -8.83 -1.87
N GLY A 236 -31.34 -8.79 -3.16
CA GLY A 236 -31.76 -7.74 -4.08
C GLY A 236 -33.09 -8.12 -4.75
N GLU A 237 -33.97 -7.14 -5.01
CA GLU A 237 -35.30 -7.36 -5.64
C GLU A 237 -35.26 -7.98 -7.05
N SER A 238 -34.07 -8.17 -7.65
CA SER A 238 -33.88 -8.70 -9.00
C SER A 238 -33.27 -10.11 -9.08
N GLY A 239 -33.04 -10.80 -7.95
CA GLY A 239 -32.46 -12.16 -7.97
C GLY A 239 -30.99 -12.22 -8.45
N GLU A 240 -30.34 -11.08 -8.64
CA GLU A 240 -28.89 -11.02 -8.72
C GLU A 240 -28.31 -11.17 -7.31
N SER A 241 -27.39 -12.12 -7.16
CA SER A 241 -26.56 -12.22 -5.96
C SER A 241 -25.80 -10.89 -5.83
N LEU A 242 -26.20 -10.05 -4.88
CA LEU A 242 -25.36 -8.98 -4.38
C LEU A 242 -24.18 -9.64 -3.66
N VAL A 243 -23.17 -10.05 -4.43
CA VAL A 243 -21.89 -10.51 -3.90
C VAL A 243 -21.31 -9.33 -3.11
N ASN A 244 -21.17 -9.52 -1.79
CA ASN A 244 -20.77 -8.57 -0.75
C ASN A 244 -21.89 -7.83 0.00
N ALA A 245 -22.83 -8.57 0.60
CA ALA A 245 -23.48 -8.10 1.83
C ALA A 245 -22.56 -8.33 3.05
N GLY A 246 -22.65 -7.42 4.03
CA GLY A 246 -21.56 -6.98 4.90
C GLY A 246 -20.79 -8.07 5.65
N GLN A 247 -19.47 -7.90 5.73
CA GLN A 247 -18.63 -8.70 6.60
C GLN A 247 -19.03 -8.52 8.07
N ILE A 248 -18.88 -9.57 8.88
CA ILE A 248 -19.08 -9.48 10.32
C ILE A 248 -17.85 -8.84 10.94
N MET A 249 -18.07 -7.66 11.50
CA MET A 249 -17.02 -6.84 12.10
C MET A 249 -17.08 -6.88 13.62
N GLN A 250 -15.93 -7.10 14.26
CA GLN A 250 -15.77 -7.00 15.70
C GLN A 250 -15.02 -5.71 16.05
N ALA A 251 -15.57 -4.92 16.98
CA ALA A 251 -14.88 -3.77 17.52
C ALA A 251 -13.69 -4.22 18.38
N VAL A 252 -12.53 -3.58 18.19
CA VAL A 252 -11.35 -3.75 19.03
C VAL A 252 -11.34 -2.62 20.07
N PRO A 253 -11.60 -2.93 21.36
CA PRO A 253 -11.66 -1.92 22.41
C PRO A 253 -10.37 -1.09 22.48
N ALA A 254 -10.48 0.18 22.89
CA ALA A 254 -9.40 1.15 23.04
C ALA A 254 -8.68 1.62 21.76
N VAL A 255 -8.68 0.86 20.65
CA VAL A 255 -7.99 1.26 19.42
C VAL A 255 -8.62 2.53 18.84
N GLY A 256 -9.95 2.55 18.68
CA GLY A 256 -10.62 3.72 18.11
C GLY A 256 -10.48 4.97 18.99
N TRP A 257 -10.54 4.81 20.32
CA TRP A 257 -10.26 5.90 21.27
C TRP A 257 -8.81 6.39 21.23
N ALA A 258 -7.83 5.50 21.10
CA ALA A 258 -6.43 5.87 20.93
C ALA A 258 -6.23 6.65 19.62
N MET A 259 -6.87 6.23 18.54
CA MET A 259 -6.84 6.96 17.27
C MET A 259 -7.53 8.33 17.35
N LEU A 260 -8.68 8.44 18.03
CA LEU A 260 -9.32 9.74 18.28
C LEU A 260 -8.42 10.67 19.10
N ALA A 261 -7.77 10.14 20.15
CA ALA A 261 -6.78 10.90 20.92
C ALA A 261 -5.61 11.37 20.05
N ALA A 262 -5.15 10.53 19.11
CA ALA A 262 -4.13 10.90 18.14
C ALA A 262 -4.59 12.03 17.21
N ILE A 263 -5.83 11.98 16.70
CA ILE A 263 -6.40 13.03 15.84
C ILE A 263 -6.48 14.37 16.62
N VAL A 264 -7.01 14.34 17.85
CA VAL A 264 -7.10 15.56 18.67
C VAL A 264 -5.71 16.11 18.97
N ALA A 265 -4.76 15.27 19.34
CA ALA A 265 -3.38 15.67 19.59
C ALA A 265 -2.71 16.24 18.33
N ALA A 266 -2.97 15.66 17.16
CA ALA A 266 -2.49 16.17 15.88
C ALA A 266 -3.04 17.58 15.57
N LEU A 267 -4.35 17.81 15.81
CA LEU A 267 -4.97 19.14 15.63
C LEU A 267 -4.34 20.18 16.55
N VAL A 268 -4.11 19.85 17.83
CA VAL A 268 -3.42 20.74 18.78
C VAL A 268 -1.99 21.04 18.32
N ALA A 269 -1.26 20.02 17.83
CA ALA A 269 0.08 20.22 17.27
C ALA A 269 0.05 21.16 16.06
N ILE A 270 -0.89 20.96 15.12
CA ILE A 270 -1.05 21.81 13.93
C ILE A 270 -1.32 23.26 14.35
N LEU A 271 -2.29 23.49 15.25
CA LEU A 271 -2.61 24.84 15.74
C LEU A 271 -1.39 25.51 16.39
N GLY A 272 -0.62 24.75 17.17
CA GLY A 272 0.61 25.23 17.81
C GLY A 272 1.72 25.59 16.82
N TYR A 273 2.01 24.72 15.84
CA TYR A 273 3.07 24.94 14.85
C TYR A 273 2.65 25.88 13.71
N ALA A 274 1.37 26.04 13.42
CA ALA A 274 0.89 27.02 12.45
C ALA A 274 1.21 28.46 12.90
N ALA A 275 1.32 28.67 14.21
CA ALA A 275 1.71 29.95 14.80
C ALA A 275 3.23 30.20 14.77
N ILE A 276 4.06 29.37 14.13
CA ILE A 276 5.53 29.41 14.23
C ILE A 276 6.18 30.76 13.95
N ASP A 277 5.61 31.55 13.04
CA ASP A 277 6.11 32.88 12.69
C ASP A 277 5.44 34.01 13.51
N MET A 278 4.64 33.64 14.54
CA MET A 278 3.93 34.56 15.41
C MET A 278 4.63 34.70 16.78
N PRO A 279 4.57 35.88 17.44
CA PRO A 279 5.16 36.09 18.76
C PRO A 279 4.63 35.15 19.86
N LEU A 280 3.38 34.69 19.71
CA LEU A 280 2.73 33.77 20.66
C LEU A 280 3.35 32.36 20.63
N TYR A 281 4.07 31.98 19.57
CA TYR A 281 4.62 30.64 19.40
C TYR A 281 5.48 30.18 20.57
N ALA A 282 6.28 31.07 21.16
CA ALA A 282 7.11 30.75 22.31
C ALA A 282 6.31 30.17 23.48
N LYS A 283 5.06 30.64 23.67
CA LYS A 283 4.13 30.13 24.69
C LYS A 283 3.44 28.83 24.28
N LEU A 284 3.18 28.65 22.98
CA LEU A 284 2.48 27.47 22.44
C LEU A 284 3.41 26.27 22.21
N LYS A 285 4.71 26.52 21.99
CA LYS A 285 5.70 25.49 21.64
C LYS A 285 5.74 24.30 22.62
N PRO A 286 5.70 24.49 23.96
CA PRO A 286 5.65 23.35 24.89
C PRO A 286 4.41 22.48 24.70
N ALA A 287 3.24 23.10 24.53
CA ALA A 287 1.98 22.39 24.28
C ALA A 287 2.00 21.66 22.93
N ALA A 288 2.49 22.31 21.86
CA ALA A 288 2.62 21.69 20.54
C ALA A 288 3.58 20.48 20.55
N ASN A 289 4.67 20.57 21.30
CA ASN A 289 5.60 19.46 21.50
C ASN A 289 4.97 18.30 22.28
N GLY A 290 4.24 18.60 23.36
CA GLY A 290 3.50 17.61 24.14
C GLY A 290 2.41 16.91 23.31
N ALA A 291 1.72 17.67 22.46
CA ALA A 291 0.71 17.14 21.55
C ALA A 291 1.31 16.18 20.51
N MET A 292 2.48 16.49 19.93
CA MET A 292 3.18 15.53 19.05
C MET A 292 3.57 14.23 19.77
N ALA A 293 3.99 14.32 21.03
CA ALA A 293 4.34 13.15 21.84
C ALA A 293 3.12 12.30 22.17
N LEU A 294 2.00 12.93 22.54
CA LEU A 294 0.75 12.24 22.77
C LEU A 294 0.25 11.55 21.50
N MET A 295 0.30 12.25 20.35
CA MET A 295 -0.08 11.67 19.05
C MET A 295 0.76 10.42 18.74
N GLY A 296 2.09 10.49 18.87
CA GLY A 296 2.95 9.34 18.62
C GLY A 296 2.72 8.18 19.57
N LEU A 297 2.51 8.46 20.86
CA LEU A 297 2.17 7.44 21.84
C LEU A 297 0.82 6.77 21.49
N ALA A 298 -0.20 7.57 21.18
CA ALA A 298 -1.53 7.09 20.89
C ALA A 298 -1.57 6.21 19.62
N VAL A 299 -0.88 6.60 18.54
CA VAL A 299 -0.72 5.78 17.34
C VAL A 299 0.03 4.48 17.66
N THR A 300 1.07 4.53 18.49
CA THR A 300 1.82 3.34 18.92
C THR A 300 0.96 2.38 19.73
N VAL A 301 0.16 2.91 20.67
CA VAL A 301 -0.77 2.12 21.48
C VAL A 301 -1.83 1.48 20.59
N ALA A 302 -2.44 2.23 19.67
CA ALA A 302 -3.40 1.70 18.71
C ALA A 302 -2.81 0.53 17.92
N LEU A 303 -1.60 0.71 17.36
CA LEU A 303 -0.91 -0.34 16.61
C LEU A 303 -0.62 -1.58 17.48
N ALA A 304 -0.09 -1.37 18.69
CA ALA A 304 0.22 -2.46 19.61
C ALA A 304 -1.03 -3.26 20.01
N VAL A 305 -2.14 -2.59 20.29
CA VAL A 305 -3.41 -3.25 20.64
C VAL A 305 -3.95 -4.06 19.45
N VAL A 306 -3.90 -3.54 18.22
CA VAL A 306 -4.31 -4.30 17.01
C VAL A 306 -3.43 -5.55 16.82
N VAL A 307 -2.11 -5.41 16.99
CA VAL A 307 -1.17 -6.52 16.89
C VAL A 307 -1.49 -7.59 17.95
N VAL A 308 -1.62 -7.20 19.23
CA VAL A 308 -1.93 -8.14 20.31
C VAL A 308 -3.28 -8.81 20.10
N ALA A 309 -4.32 -8.06 19.71
CA ALA A 309 -5.64 -8.62 19.41
C ALA A 309 -5.59 -9.66 18.28
N SER A 310 -4.70 -9.48 17.31
CA SER A 310 -4.54 -10.39 16.16
C SER A 310 -3.83 -11.71 16.49
N PHE A 311 -3.16 -11.77 17.64
CA PHE A 311 -2.53 -13.00 18.16
C PHE A 311 -3.32 -13.61 19.33
N GLY A 312 -4.53 -13.11 19.61
CA GLY A 312 -5.44 -13.68 20.59
C GLY A 312 -5.87 -15.12 20.25
N GLY A 313 -6.36 -15.83 21.27
CA GLY A 313 -7.01 -17.13 21.10
C GLY A 313 -8.34 -17.06 20.34
N PRO A 314 -8.96 -18.21 20.05
CA PRO A 314 -10.28 -18.23 19.43
C PRO A 314 -11.30 -17.50 20.29
N LEU A 315 -12.19 -16.77 19.64
CA LEU A 315 -13.32 -16.06 20.24
C LEU A 315 -14.62 -16.84 19.94
N ASP A 316 -15.61 -16.76 20.82
CA ASP A 316 -16.94 -17.36 20.60
C ASP A 316 -17.90 -16.32 20.04
N LEU A 317 -18.52 -16.64 18.89
CA LEU A 317 -19.50 -15.73 18.29
C LEU A 317 -20.71 -15.58 19.23
N PRO A 318 -21.25 -14.36 19.42
CA PRO A 318 -22.46 -14.19 20.20
C PRO A 318 -23.60 -15.04 19.61
N ARG A 319 -24.36 -15.69 20.49
CA ARG A 319 -25.48 -16.56 20.10
C ARG A 319 -26.45 -15.88 19.14
N GLU A 320 -26.84 -14.64 19.43
CA GLU A 320 -27.71 -13.85 18.54
C GLU A 320 -27.14 -13.69 17.13
N THR A 321 -25.82 -13.52 17.01
CA THR A 321 -25.16 -13.36 15.72
C THR A 321 -25.24 -14.64 14.90
N ILE A 322 -25.08 -15.80 15.54
CA ILE A 322 -25.21 -17.11 14.88
C ILE A 322 -26.67 -17.40 14.52
N GLU A 323 -27.61 -17.10 15.41
CA GLU A 323 -29.05 -17.25 15.15
C GLU A 323 -29.49 -16.38 13.96
N ARG A 324 -28.95 -15.16 13.84
CA ARG A 324 -29.14 -14.31 12.66
C ARG A 324 -28.54 -14.93 11.40
N MET A 325 -27.34 -15.50 11.47
CA MET A 325 -26.74 -16.21 10.33
C MET A 325 -27.59 -17.41 9.90
N ILE A 326 -28.13 -18.18 10.83
CA ILE A 326 -29.03 -19.30 10.53
C ILE A 326 -30.31 -18.80 9.85
N ALA A 327 -30.88 -17.69 10.32
CA ALA A 327 -32.07 -17.09 9.73
C ALA A 327 -31.81 -16.53 8.31
N MET A 328 -30.57 -16.11 8.04
CA MET A 328 -30.14 -15.71 6.71
C MET A 328 -29.83 -16.97 5.88
N ASN A 329 -30.79 -17.44 5.08
CA ASN A 329 -30.65 -18.63 4.21
C ASN A 329 -29.50 -18.56 3.17
N HIS A 330 -28.69 -17.49 3.16
CA HIS A 330 -27.56 -17.26 2.26
C HIS A 330 -26.33 -16.80 3.05
N VAL A 331 -25.67 -17.73 3.73
CA VAL A 331 -24.35 -17.50 4.34
C VAL A 331 -23.27 -18.09 3.44
N GLY A 332 -22.12 -17.45 3.34
CA GLY A 332 -20.97 -18.00 2.59
C GLY A 332 -20.46 -19.32 3.19
N PRO A 333 -19.60 -20.07 2.47
CA PRO A 333 -19.10 -21.40 2.91
C PRO A 333 -18.47 -21.39 4.30
N ALA A 334 -17.70 -20.34 4.60
CA ALA A 334 -17.09 -20.08 5.91
C ALA A 334 -18.13 -19.98 7.04
N GLY A 335 -19.23 -19.25 6.81
CA GLY A 335 -20.28 -19.11 7.81
C GLY A 335 -21.20 -20.33 7.91
N GLN A 336 -21.43 -21.06 6.82
CA GLN A 336 -22.11 -22.35 6.89
C GLN A 336 -21.34 -23.35 7.74
N SER A 337 -20.01 -23.40 7.59
CA SER A 337 -19.14 -24.23 8.42
C SER A 337 -19.26 -23.86 9.89
N LEU A 338 -19.24 -22.57 10.24
CA LEU A 338 -19.40 -22.11 11.62
C LEU A 338 -20.78 -22.43 12.19
N VAL A 339 -21.86 -22.24 11.41
CA VAL A 339 -23.21 -22.61 11.81
C VAL A 339 -23.31 -24.11 12.10
N ALA A 340 -22.72 -24.95 11.24
CA ALA A 340 -22.69 -26.39 11.45
C ALA A 340 -21.89 -26.76 12.71
N THR A 341 -20.72 -26.15 12.93
CA THR A 341 -19.94 -26.33 14.16
C THR A 341 -20.75 -25.93 15.41
N TYR A 342 -21.46 -24.80 15.34
CA TYR A 342 -22.33 -24.34 16.43
C TYR A 342 -23.46 -25.33 16.75
N GLN A 343 -24.14 -25.83 15.72
CA GLN A 343 -25.24 -26.79 15.89
C GLN A 343 -24.79 -28.09 16.56
N VAL A 344 -23.54 -28.52 16.32
CA VAL A 344 -22.97 -29.75 16.88
C VAL A 344 -22.37 -29.53 18.27
N HIS A 345 -21.60 -28.46 18.46
CA HIS A 345 -20.76 -28.27 19.65
C HIS A 345 -21.26 -27.17 20.60
N GLY A 346 -22.28 -26.39 20.21
CA GLY A 346 -22.78 -25.26 20.98
C GLY A 346 -21.86 -24.03 20.99
N GLN A 347 -20.74 -24.07 20.25
CA GLN A 347 -19.76 -23.00 20.13
C GLN A 347 -19.25 -22.90 18.69
N ALA A 348 -18.82 -21.70 18.29
CA ALA A 348 -18.34 -21.41 16.93
C ALA A 348 -17.08 -20.53 17.00
N PRO A 349 -15.88 -21.13 17.06
CA PRO A 349 -14.63 -20.39 17.26
C PRO A 349 -14.28 -19.57 16.04
N TYR A 350 -13.93 -18.31 16.25
CA TYR A 350 -13.47 -17.40 15.20
C TYR A 350 -12.19 -16.67 15.61
N PHE A 351 -11.55 -15.99 14.65
CA PHE A 351 -10.26 -15.33 14.87
C PHE A 351 -10.26 -13.89 14.37
N LEU A 352 -9.55 -13.04 15.11
CA LEU A 352 -9.05 -11.75 14.63
C LEU A 352 -7.60 -11.95 14.20
N ARG A 353 -7.25 -11.54 12.98
CA ARG A 353 -5.89 -11.65 12.43
C ARG A 353 -5.49 -10.32 11.80
N LEU A 354 -4.20 -10.14 11.52
CA LEU A 354 -3.72 -8.98 10.77
C LEU A 354 -4.33 -8.90 9.35
N SER A 355 -4.65 -10.06 8.78
CA SER A 355 -5.35 -10.19 7.49
C SER A 355 -6.85 -9.89 7.56
N SER A 356 -7.42 -9.68 8.76
CA SER A 356 -8.82 -9.28 8.93
C SER A 356 -9.13 -7.94 8.27
N ASN A 357 -8.23 -6.96 8.39
CA ASN A 357 -8.36 -5.67 7.72
C ASN A 357 -6.98 -5.16 7.31
N PRO A 358 -6.40 -5.73 6.22
CA PRO A 358 -5.00 -5.56 5.90
C PRO A 358 -4.66 -4.11 5.53
N PHE A 359 -5.58 -3.40 4.86
CA PHE A 359 -5.38 -2.02 4.44
C PHE A 359 -5.36 -1.05 5.62
N GLU A 360 -6.35 -1.14 6.51
CA GLU A 360 -6.40 -0.29 7.70
C GLU A 360 -5.23 -0.55 8.64
N PHE A 361 -4.83 -1.81 8.79
CA PHE A 361 -3.62 -2.17 9.55
C PHE A 361 -2.36 -1.55 8.94
N VAL A 362 -2.19 -1.61 7.61
CA VAL A 362 -1.04 -1.00 6.93
C VAL A 362 -1.08 0.52 7.05
N LEU A 363 -2.24 1.16 6.91
CA LEU A 363 -2.38 2.60 7.11
C LEU A 363 -1.97 2.99 8.54
N LEU A 364 -2.31 2.19 9.55
CA LEU A 364 -1.87 2.40 10.92
C LEU A 364 -0.34 2.25 11.07
N CYS A 365 0.28 1.26 10.40
CA CYS A 365 1.74 1.14 10.31
C CYS A 365 2.40 2.34 9.62
N ILE A 366 1.80 2.87 8.55
CA ILE A 366 2.30 4.07 7.85
C ILE A 366 2.17 5.30 8.74
N ALA A 367 1.05 5.48 9.44
CA ALA A 367 0.88 6.55 10.43
C ALA A 367 1.96 6.47 11.51
N TRP A 368 2.22 5.27 12.04
CA TRP A 368 3.28 5.05 13.02
C TRP A 368 4.67 5.39 12.46
N ALA A 369 4.99 4.90 11.26
CA ALA A 369 6.27 5.17 10.59
C ALA A 369 6.47 6.66 10.28
N ASN A 370 5.41 7.37 9.89
CA ASN A 370 5.40 8.82 9.67
C ASN A 370 5.75 9.58 10.95
N VAL A 371 5.17 9.20 12.09
CA VAL A 371 5.50 9.82 13.39
C VAL A 371 6.91 9.43 13.85
N ALA A 372 7.32 8.17 13.67
CA ALA A 372 8.68 7.73 13.97
C ALA A 372 9.72 8.49 13.14
N PHE A 373 9.44 8.74 11.86
CA PHE A 373 10.28 9.56 10.99
C PHE A 373 10.43 10.98 11.52
N TYR A 374 9.37 11.63 12.00
CA TYR A 374 9.46 12.94 12.66
C TYR A 374 10.44 12.93 13.84
N TYR A 375 10.33 11.93 14.73
CA TYR A 375 11.24 11.83 15.88
C TYR A 375 12.68 11.56 15.46
N LEU A 376 12.88 10.74 14.43
CA LEU A 376 14.20 10.53 13.84
C LEU A 376 14.78 11.85 13.32
N VAL A 377 14.02 12.62 12.54
CA VAL A 377 14.45 13.94 12.05
C VAL A 377 14.72 14.87 13.22
N ARG A 378 13.83 14.94 14.21
CA ARG A 378 13.98 15.82 15.38
C ARG A 378 15.27 15.55 16.17
N VAL A 379 15.69 14.29 16.30
CA VAL A 379 16.83 13.89 17.14
C VAL A 379 18.13 13.74 16.35
N LYS A 380 18.06 13.32 15.08
CA LYS A 380 19.21 12.90 14.27
C LYS A 380 19.36 13.66 12.95
N ARG A 381 18.76 14.86 12.83
CA ARG A 381 18.81 15.66 11.60
C ARG A 381 20.21 15.86 11.06
N ASP A 382 21.14 16.34 11.88
CA ASP A 382 22.48 16.72 11.42
C ASP A 382 23.27 15.50 10.96
N TRP A 383 23.10 14.37 11.67
CA TRP A 383 23.67 13.09 11.27
C TRP A 383 23.13 12.64 9.91
N LEU A 384 21.81 12.68 9.71
CA LEU A 384 21.19 12.35 8.42
C LEU A 384 21.66 13.28 7.30
N ALA A 385 21.68 14.59 7.55
CA ALA A 385 22.12 15.61 6.59
C ALA A 385 23.59 15.43 6.17
N GLY A 386 24.44 14.98 7.10
CA GLY A 386 25.84 14.66 6.84
C GLY A 386 26.06 13.45 5.93
N LEU A 387 25.08 12.53 5.86
CA LEU A 387 25.12 11.38 4.96
C LEU A 387 24.63 11.69 3.53
N LEU A 388 24.02 12.86 3.32
CA LEU A 388 23.40 13.24 2.07
C LEU A 388 24.35 14.05 1.16
N PRO A 389 24.26 13.90 -0.17
CA PRO A 389 25.02 14.71 -1.12
C PRO A 389 24.64 16.21 -1.04
N PRO A 390 25.34 17.10 -1.77
CA PRO A 390 24.98 18.52 -1.87
C PRO A 390 23.51 18.73 -2.31
N MET A 391 22.90 19.82 -1.86
CA MET A 391 21.48 20.09 -2.08
C MET A 391 21.15 20.25 -3.56
N GLU A 392 22.04 20.89 -4.31
CA GLU A 392 21.93 21.10 -5.76
C GLU A 392 21.82 19.76 -6.49
N ARG A 393 22.63 18.78 -6.05
CA ARG A 393 22.60 17.43 -6.60
C ARG A 393 21.31 16.68 -6.26
N LEU A 394 20.75 16.87 -5.06
CA LEU A 394 19.47 16.24 -4.68
C LEU A 394 18.30 16.78 -5.51
N ASP A 395 18.25 18.11 -5.68
CA ASP A 395 17.25 18.80 -6.48
C ASP A 395 17.35 18.41 -7.97
N GLU A 396 18.56 18.41 -8.54
CA GLU A 396 18.82 17.99 -9.92
C GLU A 396 18.41 16.53 -10.15
N LEU A 397 18.76 15.62 -9.22
CA LEU A 397 18.39 14.22 -9.33
C LEU A 397 16.89 13.99 -9.21
N SER A 398 16.21 14.71 -8.31
CA SER A 398 14.75 14.66 -8.19
C SER A 398 14.08 15.11 -9.48
N TYR A 399 14.49 16.26 -10.03
CA TYR A 399 14.00 16.77 -11.31
C TYR A 399 14.22 15.77 -12.46
N LYS A 400 15.45 15.27 -12.64
CA LYS A 400 15.77 14.29 -13.70
C LYS A 400 14.96 13.00 -13.56
N THR A 401 14.69 12.57 -12.34
CA THR A 401 13.88 11.38 -12.08
C THR A 401 12.41 11.62 -12.44
N ILE A 402 11.84 12.79 -12.11
CA ILE A 402 10.47 13.18 -12.51
C ILE A 402 10.37 13.30 -14.03
N LEU A 403 11.35 13.96 -14.66
CA LEU A 403 11.43 14.10 -16.11
C LEU A 403 11.46 12.73 -16.81
N PHE A 404 12.18 11.76 -16.24
CA PHE A 404 12.20 10.39 -16.74
C PHE A 404 10.86 9.66 -16.51
N ALA A 405 10.22 9.83 -15.35
CA ALA A 405 8.99 9.12 -14.98
C ALA A 405 7.75 9.64 -15.74
N PHE A 406 7.71 10.92 -16.07
CA PHE A 406 6.54 11.59 -16.64
C PHE A 406 6.07 11.04 -18.01
N PRO A 407 6.96 10.71 -18.96
CA PRO A 407 6.57 10.00 -20.18
C PRO A 407 5.88 8.66 -19.90
N PHE A 408 6.36 7.87 -18.93
CA PHE A 408 5.71 6.61 -18.56
C PHE A 408 4.34 6.85 -17.92
N LEU A 409 4.16 7.90 -17.12
CA LEU A 409 2.84 8.29 -16.62
C LEU A 409 1.87 8.68 -17.75
N THR A 410 2.38 9.40 -18.75
CA THR A 410 1.57 9.79 -19.91
C THR A 410 1.17 8.56 -20.72
N LEU A 411 2.11 7.66 -20.98
CA LEU A 411 1.83 6.37 -21.64
C LEU A 411 0.88 5.51 -20.82
N LEU A 412 1.00 5.51 -19.49
CA LEU A 412 0.10 4.81 -18.58
C LEU A 412 -1.35 5.27 -18.80
N ILE A 413 -1.61 6.57 -18.82
CA ILE A 413 -2.96 7.12 -19.03
C ILE A 413 -3.46 6.81 -20.45
N VAL A 414 -2.61 7.00 -21.47
CA VAL A 414 -2.98 6.74 -22.88
C VAL A 414 -3.33 5.27 -23.09
N THR A 415 -2.47 4.35 -22.65
CA THR A 415 -2.71 2.90 -22.78
C THR A 415 -3.90 2.44 -21.94
N GLY A 416 -4.14 3.07 -20.78
CA GLY A 416 -5.32 2.84 -19.95
C GLY A 416 -6.61 3.25 -20.65
N ALA A 417 -6.64 4.43 -21.27
CA ALA A 417 -7.80 4.90 -22.04
C ALA A 417 -8.10 3.99 -23.24
N ILE A 418 -7.07 3.52 -23.96
CA ILE A 418 -7.27 2.57 -25.07
C ILE A 418 -7.83 1.25 -24.55
N TRP A 419 -7.28 0.72 -23.47
CA TRP A 419 -7.81 -0.48 -22.82
C TRP A 419 -9.28 -0.29 -22.39
N ALA A 420 -9.61 0.84 -21.76
CA ALA A 420 -10.97 1.16 -21.32
C ALA A 420 -11.97 1.17 -22.48
N TYR A 421 -11.57 1.62 -23.67
CA TYR A 421 -12.41 1.54 -24.86
C TYR A 421 -12.76 0.10 -25.25
N TYR A 422 -11.78 -0.81 -25.21
CA TYR A 422 -12.03 -2.22 -25.50
C TYR A 422 -12.81 -2.93 -24.39
N ALA A 423 -12.63 -2.54 -23.13
CA ALA A 423 -13.30 -3.15 -21.99
C ALA A 423 -14.73 -2.64 -21.78
N TRP A 424 -14.97 -1.34 -21.95
CA TRP A 424 -16.20 -0.65 -21.56
C TRP A 424 -16.86 0.16 -22.67
N GLY A 425 -16.29 0.17 -23.89
CA GLY A 425 -16.83 0.92 -25.03
C GLY A 425 -16.59 2.43 -24.99
N ARG A 426 -15.75 2.94 -24.07
CA ARG A 426 -15.40 4.37 -23.94
C ARG A 426 -13.97 4.57 -23.45
N TYR A 427 -13.32 5.65 -23.90
CA TYR A 427 -11.93 5.98 -23.52
C TYR A 427 -11.79 6.56 -22.11
N TRP A 428 -12.85 7.19 -21.59
CA TRP A 428 -12.85 7.87 -20.29
C TRP A 428 -14.28 7.95 -19.76
N GLY A 429 -14.44 7.71 -18.47
CA GLY A 429 -15.70 7.68 -17.73
C GLY A 429 -15.78 8.58 -16.49
N TRP A 430 -14.73 9.35 -16.16
CA TRP A 430 -14.62 10.16 -14.94
C TRP A 430 -14.79 9.35 -13.65
N ASP A 431 -14.44 8.07 -13.67
CA ASP A 431 -14.42 7.30 -12.43
C ASP A 431 -13.30 7.81 -11.50
N PRO A 432 -13.35 7.46 -10.20
CA PRO A 432 -12.35 7.91 -9.24
C PRO A 432 -10.89 7.64 -9.67
N LYS A 433 -10.56 6.47 -10.23
CA LYS A 433 -9.17 6.18 -10.62
C LYS A 433 -8.74 7.00 -11.81
N GLU A 434 -9.59 7.10 -12.83
CA GLU A 434 -9.35 7.96 -13.99
C GLU A 434 -9.12 9.42 -13.53
N THR A 435 -10.03 9.96 -12.71
CA THR A 435 -9.93 11.33 -12.20
C THR A 435 -8.63 11.56 -11.43
N TRP A 436 -8.26 10.66 -10.51
CA TRP A 436 -7.03 10.81 -9.72
C TRP A 436 -5.76 10.58 -10.54
N SER A 437 -5.82 9.78 -11.60
CA SER A 437 -4.72 9.65 -12.57
C SER A 437 -4.49 10.97 -13.32
N LEU A 438 -5.57 11.68 -13.71
CA LEU A 438 -5.47 13.01 -14.31
C LEU A 438 -4.92 14.04 -13.32
N VAL A 439 -5.39 14.03 -12.06
CA VAL A 439 -4.85 14.90 -11.00
C VAL A 439 -3.35 14.65 -10.81
N THR A 440 -2.92 13.39 -10.77
CA THR A 440 -1.49 13.02 -10.71
C THR A 440 -0.72 13.61 -11.88
N TRP A 441 -1.24 13.46 -13.09
CA TRP A 441 -0.62 14.01 -14.30
C TRP A 441 -0.52 15.53 -14.26
N ILE A 442 -1.57 16.24 -13.83
CA ILE A 442 -1.57 17.70 -13.69
C ILE A 442 -0.53 18.16 -12.67
N VAL A 443 -0.43 17.51 -11.51
CA VAL A 443 0.55 17.87 -10.46
C VAL A 443 1.98 17.81 -11.00
N TYR A 444 2.36 16.71 -11.67
CA TYR A 444 3.70 16.59 -12.25
C TYR A 444 3.90 17.45 -13.50
N SER A 445 2.83 17.74 -14.24
CA SER A 445 2.88 18.69 -15.35
C SER A 445 3.16 20.11 -14.85
N ILE A 446 2.49 20.55 -13.78
CA ILE A 446 2.76 21.83 -13.12
C ILE A 446 4.20 21.87 -12.62
N TYR A 447 4.66 20.80 -11.95
CA TYR A 447 6.05 20.70 -11.50
C TYR A 447 7.03 20.93 -12.65
N LEU A 448 6.89 20.18 -13.76
CA LEU A 448 7.80 20.29 -14.90
C LEU A 448 7.66 21.63 -15.62
N HIS A 449 6.43 22.10 -15.81
CA HIS A 449 6.15 23.35 -16.50
C HIS A 449 6.82 24.51 -15.78
N VAL A 450 6.62 24.64 -14.46
CA VAL A 450 7.20 25.75 -13.69
C VAL A 450 8.73 25.58 -13.56
N ARG A 451 9.24 24.35 -13.50
CA ARG A 451 10.68 24.10 -13.53
C ARG A 451 11.35 24.60 -14.81
N VAL A 452 10.74 24.34 -15.97
CA VAL A 452 11.28 24.73 -17.28
C VAL A 452 11.07 26.21 -17.57
N THR A 453 9.90 26.77 -17.22
CA THR A 453 9.53 28.15 -17.59
C THR A 453 10.04 29.21 -16.62
N HIS A 454 10.04 28.92 -15.32
CA HIS A 454 10.40 29.87 -14.27
C HIS A 454 11.69 29.49 -13.54
N GLY A 455 12.35 28.40 -13.94
CA GLY A 455 13.59 27.95 -13.29
C GLY A 455 13.43 27.62 -11.81
N TRP A 456 12.27 27.08 -11.41
CA TRP A 456 11.99 26.79 -10.00
C TRP A 456 12.99 25.80 -9.40
N GLU A 457 13.86 26.25 -8.50
CA GLU A 457 14.78 25.37 -7.78
C GLU A 457 14.54 25.41 -6.27
N GLY A 458 14.84 24.30 -5.60
CA GLY A 458 14.92 24.24 -4.15
C GLY A 458 13.64 23.81 -3.42
N LYS A 459 13.22 24.55 -2.38
CA LYS A 459 12.21 24.04 -1.42
C LYS A 459 10.83 23.84 -2.04
N ALA A 460 10.37 24.79 -2.85
CA ALA A 460 9.05 24.74 -3.47
C ALA A 460 8.87 23.53 -4.41
N PRO A 461 9.76 23.29 -5.40
CA PRO A 461 9.66 22.08 -6.22
C PRO A 461 9.87 20.80 -5.38
N ALA A 462 10.77 20.80 -4.40
CA ALA A 462 10.94 19.63 -3.52
C ALA A 462 9.65 19.29 -2.75
N ALA A 463 8.96 20.28 -2.20
CA ALA A 463 7.68 20.07 -1.53
C ALA A 463 6.61 19.54 -2.50
N LEU A 464 6.55 20.10 -3.71
CA LEU A 464 5.60 19.65 -4.75
C LEU A 464 5.87 18.21 -5.19
N ALA A 465 7.14 17.78 -5.28
CA ALA A 465 7.49 16.39 -5.60
C ALA A 465 7.03 15.40 -4.50
N VAL A 466 7.19 15.78 -3.22
CA VAL A 466 6.71 14.96 -2.09
C VAL A 466 5.18 14.88 -2.08
N VAL A 467 4.49 16.01 -2.25
CA VAL A 467 3.02 16.05 -2.33
C VAL A 467 2.53 15.25 -3.54
N GLY A 468 3.17 15.40 -4.70
CA GLY A 468 2.85 14.66 -5.92
C GLY A 468 2.96 13.15 -5.74
N PHE A 469 3.94 12.66 -4.98
CA PHE A 469 3.99 11.24 -4.65
C PHE A 469 2.87 10.81 -3.70
N GLY A 470 2.46 11.67 -2.76
CA GLY A 470 1.24 11.45 -1.98
C GLY A 470 0.00 11.25 -2.86
N VAL A 471 -0.13 12.02 -3.95
CA VAL A 471 -1.20 11.87 -4.95
C VAL A 471 -1.06 10.55 -5.73
N VAL A 472 0.16 10.11 -6.06
CA VAL A 472 0.40 8.78 -6.69
C VAL A 472 -0.06 7.65 -5.76
N VAL A 473 0.32 7.69 -4.48
CA VAL A 473 -0.09 6.70 -3.48
C VAL A 473 -1.62 6.68 -3.34
N PHE A 474 -2.26 7.86 -3.32
CA PHE A 474 -3.71 7.95 -3.28
C PHE A 474 -4.38 7.38 -4.53
N THR A 475 -3.85 7.67 -5.73
CA THR A 475 -4.38 7.14 -6.99
C THR A 475 -4.28 5.61 -7.05
N TYR A 476 -3.17 5.04 -6.58
CA TYR A 476 -2.94 3.60 -6.63
C TYR A 476 -3.65 2.83 -5.51
N LEU A 477 -3.54 3.28 -4.26
CA LEU A 477 -4.11 2.58 -3.09
C LEU A 477 -5.38 3.27 -2.58
N GLY A 478 -5.33 4.59 -2.40
CA GLY A 478 -6.41 5.36 -1.78
C GLY A 478 -7.76 5.20 -2.48
N VAL A 479 -7.78 5.26 -3.81
CA VAL A 479 -9.02 5.07 -4.58
C VAL A 479 -9.59 3.67 -4.37
N ASN A 480 -8.76 2.63 -4.34
CA ASN A 480 -9.23 1.25 -4.15
C ASN A 480 -9.79 1.00 -2.74
N ILE A 481 -9.31 1.73 -1.73
CA ILE A 481 -9.62 1.49 -0.32
C ILE A 481 -10.77 2.38 0.15
N LEU A 482 -10.82 3.63 -0.31
CA LEU A 482 -11.69 4.66 0.24
C LEU A 482 -12.88 5.00 -0.65
N ILE A 483 -12.86 4.64 -1.93
CA ILE A 483 -13.86 5.09 -2.90
C ILE A 483 -14.32 3.90 -3.78
N SER A 484 -15.60 3.59 -3.78
CA SER A 484 -16.16 2.58 -4.68
C SER A 484 -16.21 3.11 -6.13
N GLY A 485 -15.93 2.26 -7.11
CA GLY A 485 -15.96 2.62 -8.53
C GLY A 485 -15.79 1.41 -9.45
N LEU A 486 -15.90 1.62 -10.77
CA LEU A 486 -15.84 0.56 -11.79
C LEU A 486 -14.57 -0.30 -11.76
N HIS A 487 -13.52 0.17 -11.09
CA HIS A 487 -12.27 -0.53 -10.88
C HIS A 487 -12.27 -1.53 -9.70
N SER A 488 -13.43 -1.76 -9.07
CA SER A 488 -13.60 -2.66 -7.93
C SER A 488 -13.45 -4.14 -8.27
N TYR A 489 -13.44 -4.55 -9.55
CA TYR A 489 -13.16 -5.94 -9.94
C TYR A 489 -11.73 -6.38 -9.60
N ALA A 490 -10.81 -5.44 -9.38
CA ALA A 490 -9.46 -5.71 -8.88
C ALA A 490 -9.39 -5.76 -7.34
N ALA A 491 -10.41 -5.27 -6.63
CA ALA A 491 -10.55 -5.44 -5.19
C ALA A 491 -11.09 -6.87 -4.97
N GLY A 492 -10.15 -7.81 -4.83
CA GLY A 492 -10.40 -9.24 -4.90
C GLY A 492 -11.24 -9.84 -3.78
#